data_AF-A0A814XUB7-F1
#
_entry.id   AF-A0A814XUB7-F1
#
_cell.length_a   1.000
_cell.length_b   1.000
_cell.length_c   1.000
_cell.angle_alpha   90.00
_cell.angle_beta   90.00
_cell.angle_gamma   90.00
#
_symmetry.space_group_name_H-M   'P 1'
#
loop_
_entity.id
_entity.type
_entity.pdbx_description
1 polymer ?
#
loop_
_entity_poly.entity_id
_entity_poly.type
_entity_poly.pdbx_seq_one_letter_code
_entity_poly.pdbx_strand_id
1 'polypeptide(L)'
;MSIIANLFEDPRNDPVAAFLLQVFITLILSKIFTKLLSFIHQPAVIGQIVAGIVLGPSAIGFIPGFRSFVFATHTIASFQLVSSMGLIFFMFYLGLKMDPNEIRQGWQRTLPVALISIAVPVSIGCVISLWLYSMVPPNVNKASFILFVGSGIGFSAFPVLAAILQSLNLIKTPLGEYNNARFEQYFILVWFLAYP
;
A
#
# COMPACT_ATOMS: atom_id res chain seq x y z
N MET A 1 -21.74 20.74 -25.77
CA MET A 1 -21.22 22.10 -25.50
C MET A 1 -21.61 22.62 -24.10
N SER A 2 -22.14 21.78 -23.20
CA SER A 2 -22.47 22.11 -21.79
C SER A 2 -21.42 21.63 -20.78
N ILE A 3 -20.67 20.56 -21.10
CA ILE A 3 -19.66 19.97 -20.21
C ILE A 3 -18.48 20.93 -19.96
N ILE A 4 -18.11 21.73 -20.97
CA ILE A 4 -16.98 22.68 -20.86
C ILE A 4 -17.39 23.95 -20.11
N ALA A 5 -18.68 24.33 -20.14
CA ALA A 5 -19.20 25.49 -19.43
C ALA A 5 -19.33 25.22 -17.91
N ASN A 6 -19.76 24.02 -17.53
CA ASN A 6 -19.82 23.60 -16.12
C ASN A 6 -18.45 23.38 -15.48
N LEU A 7 -17.37 23.33 -16.27
CA LEU A 7 -16.00 23.23 -15.74
C LEU A 7 -15.51 24.53 -15.08
N PHE A 8 -16.21 25.65 -15.31
CA PHE A 8 -15.91 26.98 -14.76
C PHE A 8 -16.93 27.45 -13.71
N GLU A 9 -18.06 26.74 -13.53
CA GLU A 9 -18.90 26.87 -12.34
C GLU A 9 -18.28 26.05 -11.20
N ASP A 10 -18.34 26.58 -9.97
CA ASP A 10 -17.62 26.09 -8.78
C ASP A 10 -17.48 24.55 -8.78
N PRO A 11 -16.26 23.98 -8.93
CA PRO A 11 -16.03 22.53 -9.09
C PRO A 11 -16.48 21.69 -7.88
N ARG A 12 -17.04 22.33 -6.86
CA ARG A 12 -17.68 21.75 -5.68
C ARG A 12 -19.07 21.18 -5.95
N ASN A 13 -19.78 21.68 -6.97
CA ASN A 13 -21.18 21.28 -7.23
C ASN A 13 -21.33 20.08 -8.18
N ASP A 14 -20.33 19.78 -9.01
CA ASP A 14 -20.33 18.59 -9.87
C ASP A 14 -19.44 17.48 -9.25
N PRO A 15 -20.04 16.34 -8.81
CA PRO A 15 -19.31 15.22 -8.23
C PRO A 15 -18.20 14.68 -9.14
N VAL A 16 -18.37 14.76 -10.46
CA VAL A 16 -17.40 14.26 -11.45
C VAL A 16 -16.20 15.19 -11.53
N ALA A 17 -16.43 16.50 -11.57
CA ALA A 17 -15.35 17.49 -11.59
C ALA A 17 -14.50 17.43 -10.31
N ALA A 18 -15.14 17.31 -9.14
CA ALA A 18 -14.47 17.14 -7.86
C ALA A 18 -13.60 15.87 -7.82
N PHE A 19 -14.12 14.74 -8.32
CA PHE A 19 -13.37 13.49 -8.39
C PHE A 19 -12.15 13.58 -9.32
N LEU A 20 -12.33 14.15 -10.52
CA LEU A 20 -11.22 14.33 -11.47
C LEU A 20 -10.14 15.26 -10.92
N LEU A 21 -10.54 16.35 -10.26
CA LEU A 21 -9.64 17.27 -9.59
C LEU A 21 -8.83 16.55 -8.49
N GLN A 22 -9.47 15.70 -7.69
CA GLN A 22 -8.83 14.92 -6.63
C GLN A 22 -7.79 13.94 -7.19
N VAL A 23 -8.11 13.23 -8.27
CA VAL A 23 -7.16 12.34 -8.97
C VAL A 23 -6.00 13.16 -9.54
N PHE A 24 -6.29 14.29 -10.18
CA PHE A 24 -5.28 15.16 -10.78
C PHE A 24 -4.28 15.68 -9.75
N ILE A 25 -4.77 16.22 -8.63
CA ILE A 25 -3.94 16.69 -7.50
C ILE A 25 -3.08 15.53 -6.96
N THR A 26 -3.68 14.36 -6.76
CA THR A 26 -2.96 13.18 -6.24
C THR A 26 -1.82 12.75 -7.17
N LEU A 27 -2.08 12.71 -8.49
CA LEU A 27 -1.07 12.33 -9.48
C LEU A 27 0.07 13.35 -9.59
N ILE A 28 -0.25 14.65 -9.57
CA ILE A 28 0.75 15.72 -9.60
C ILE A 28 1.63 15.65 -8.36
N LEU A 29 1.03 15.59 -7.18
CA LEU A 29 1.78 15.58 -5.94
C LEU A 29 2.66 14.33 -5.84
N SER A 30 2.11 13.18 -6.20
CA SER A 30 2.87 11.92 -6.31
C SER A 30 4.09 12.04 -7.22
N LYS A 31 3.96 12.67 -8.40
CA LYS A 31 5.11 12.94 -9.29
C LYS A 31 6.12 13.92 -8.70
N ILE A 32 5.66 14.98 -8.03
CA ILE A 32 6.55 15.97 -7.40
C ILE A 32 7.39 15.31 -6.31
N PHE A 33 6.76 14.58 -5.37
CA PHE A 33 7.49 13.89 -4.31
C PHE A 33 8.38 12.78 -4.85
N THR A 34 7.92 12.04 -5.86
CA THR A 34 8.76 11.04 -6.54
C THR A 34 10.02 11.70 -7.12
N LYS A 35 9.88 12.84 -7.81
CA LYS A 35 11.02 13.57 -8.36
C LYS A 35 11.92 14.13 -7.26
N LEU A 36 11.35 14.70 -6.20
CA LEU A 36 12.10 15.22 -5.06
C LEU A 36 12.91 14.13 -4.35
N LEU A 37 12.31 12.99 -4.09
CA LEU A 37 12.94 11.86 -3.42
C LEU A 37 13.91 11.09 -4.34
N SER A 38 13.72 11.18 -5.66
CA SER A 38 14.67 10.62 -6.63
C SER A 38 16.06 11.28 -6.53
N PHE A 39 16.17 12.53 -6.08
CA PHE A 39 17.46 13.16 -5.80
C PHE A 39 18.25 12.47 -4.67
N ILE A 40 17.55 11.75 -3.78
CA ILE A 40 18.11 10.97 -2.67
C ILE A 40 18.18 9.48 -3.05
N HIS A 41 18.06 9.13 -4.34
CA HIS A 41 18.07 7.75 -4.85
C HIS A 41 16.97 6.86 -4.25
N GLN A 42 15.87 7.45 -3.76
CA GLN A 42 14.75 6.68 -3.25
C GLN A 42 13.89 6.13 -4.41
N PRO A 43 13.47 4.85 -4.36
CA PRO A 43 12.57 4.29 -5.35
C PRO A 43 11.25 5.07 -5.43
N ALA A 44 10.70 5.14 -6.64
CA ALA A 44 9.57 6.01 -6.95
C ALA A 44 8.37 5.81 -6.01
N VAL A 45 8.08 4.56 -5.67
CA VAL A 45 6.98 4.13 -4.79
C VAL A 45 7.01 4.84 -3.43
N ILE A 46 8.21 5.09 -2.88
CA ILE A 46 8.35 5.76 -1.59
C ILE A 46 7.87 7.21 -1.69
N GLY A 47 8.18 7.90 -2.80
CA GLY A 47 7.66 9.25 -3.05
C GLY A 47 6.14 9.31 -3.18
N GLN A 48 5.53 8.27 -3.74
CA GLN A 48 4.07 8.17 -3.83
C GLN A 48 3.44 7.97 -2.45
N ILE A 49 4.03 7.12 -1.60
CA ILE A 49 3.58 6.89 -0.22
C ILE A 49 3.68 8.19 0.59
N VAL A 50 4.82 8.89 0.51
CA VAL A 50 5.00 10.18 1.20
C VAL A 50 3.98 11.21 0.71
N ALA A 51 3.75 11.32 -0.60
CA ALA A 51 2.71 12.20 -1.13
C ALA A 51 1.31 11.85 -0.58
N GLY A 52 1.00 10.56 -0.44
CA GLY A 52 -0.25 10.08 0.15
C GLY A 52 -0.37 10.42 1.64
N ILE A 53 0.70 10.25 2.42
CA ILE A 53 0.73 10.66 3.85
C ILE A 53 0.56 12.17 3.99
N VAL A 54 1.18 12.94 3.08
CA VAL A 54 1.11 14.40 3.05
C VAL A 54 -0.30 14.89 2.72
N LEU A 55 -0.95 14.29 1.71
CA LEU A 55 -2.35 14.57 1.34
C LEU A 55 -3.35 14.06 2.39
N GLY A 56 -2.95 13.02 3.13
CA GLY A 56 -3.75 12.44 4.18
C GLY A 56 -3.97 13.36 5.37
N PRO A 57 -4.84 12.94 6.31
CA PRO A 57 -5.14 13.71 7.51
C PRO A 57 -3.92 13.91 8.41
N SER A 58 -2.85 13.12 8.21
CA SER A 58 -1.63 13.11 9.04
C SER A 58 -0.72 14.33 8.85
N ALA A 59 -0.87 15.12 7.78
CA ALA A 59 -0.04 16.31 7.56
C ALA A 59 -0.87 17.54 7.13
N ILE A 60 -1.29 17.63 5.85
CA ILE A 60 -2.04 18.81 5.36
C ILE A 60 -3.47 18.85 5.94
N GLY A 61 -3.95 17.73 6.52
CA GLY A 61 -5.21 17.68 7.26
C GLY A 61 -5.34 18.64 8.46
N PHE A 62 -4.24 19.23 8.93
CA PHE A 62 -4.26 20.26 9.98
C PHE A 62 -4.60 21.67 9.46
N ILE A 63 -4.52 21.92 8.14
CA ILE A 63 -4.86 23.22 7.57
C ILE A 63 -6.38 23.31 7.39
N PRO A 64 -7.07 24.23 8.09
CA PRO A 64 -8.51 24.39 7.95
C PRO A 64 -8.87 24.81 6.52
N GLY A 65 -9.78 24.08 5.88
CA GLY A 65 -10.28 24.36 4.52
C GLY A 65 -9.67 23.52 3.39
N PHE A 66 -8.46 22.99 3.54
CA PHE A 66 -7.83 22.16 2.49
C PHE A 66 -8.53 20.80 2.35
N ARG A 67 -8.93 20.20 3.47
CA ARG A 67 -9.64 18.92 3.50
C ARG A 67 -10.99 18.98 2.79
N SER A 68 -11.77 20.03 3.05
CA SER A 68 -13.06 20.26 2.39
C SER A 68 -12.92 20.58 0.89
N PHE A 69 -11.77 21.12 0.49
CA PHE A 69 -11.50 21.50 -0.90
C PHE A 69 -11.00 20.33 -1.75
N VAL A 70 -10.11 19.48 -1.22
CA VAL A 70 -9.48 18.37 -1.98
C VAL A 70 -10.18 17.02 -1.77
N PHE A 71 -10.77 16.79 -0.60
CA PHE A 71 -11.46 15.54 -0.25
C PHE A 71 -12.88 15.85 0.24
N ALA A 72 -13.74 16.30 -0.67
CA ALA A 72 -15.16 16.48 -0.39
C ALA A 72 -15.78 15.15 0.08
N THR A 73 -16.58 15.18 1.15
CA THR A 73 -17.10 13.97 1.81
C THR A 73 -17.87 13.05 0.85
N HIS A 74 -18.49 13.63 -0.18
CA HIS A 74 -19.26 12.91 -1.20
C HIS A 74 -18.41 12.14 -2.23
N THR A 75 -17.13 12.49 -2.43
CA THR A 75 -16.25 11.83 -3.43
C THR A 75 -15.28 10.81 -2.82
N ILE A 76 -15.13 10.80 -1.48
CA ILE A 76 -14.20 9.89 -0.78
C ILE A 76 -14.53 8.43 -1.06
N ALA A 77 -15.80 8.05 -1.02
CA ALA A 77 -16.21 6.66 -1.26
C ALA A 77 -15.86 6.21 -2.68
N SER A 78 -16.15 7.03 -3.70
CA SER A 78 -15.79 6.77 -5.09
C SER A 78 -14.28 6.67 -5.29
N PHE A 79 -13.51 7.54 -4.63
CA PHE A 79 -12.04 7.48 -4.66
C PHE A 79 -11.48 6.22 -4.00
N GLN A 80 -12.05 5.79 -2.87
CA GLN A 80 -11.67 4.53 -2.22
C GLN A 80 -11.96 3.32 -3.10
N LEU A 81 -13.11 3.30 -3.79
CA LEU A 81 -13.44 2.23 -4.74
C LEU A 81 -12.43 2.16 -5.87
N VAL A 82 -12.14 3.30 -6.51
CA VAL A 82 -11.17 3.37 -7.62
C VAL A 82 -9.76 3.01 -7.16
N SER A 83 -9.33 3.47 -5.98
CA SER A 83 -8.03 3.11 -5.40
C SER A 83 -7.93 1.62 -5.09
N SER A 84 -9.01 1.01 -4.58
CA SER A 84 -9.05 -0.42 -4.27
C SER A 84 -9.02 -1.26 -5.54
N MET A 85 -9.77 -0.85 -6.57
CA MET A 85 -9.70 -1.47 -7.91
C MET A 85 -8.29 -1.35 -8.49
N GLY A 86 -7.65 -0.18 -8.39
CA GLY A 86 -6.28 0.03 -8.84
C GLY A 86 -5.27 -0.90 -8.14
N LEU A 87 -5.41 -1.09 -6.82
CA LEU A 87 -4.59 -2.03 -6.06
C LEU A 87 -4.82 -3.48 -6.51
N ILE A 88 -6.07 -3.88 -6.73
CA ILE A 88 -6.42 -5.23 -7.21
C ILE A 88 -5.82 -5.45 -8.61
N PHE A 89 -5.98 -4.51 -9.53
CA PHE A 89 -5.39 -4.61 -10.87
C PHE A 89 -3.86 -4.64 -10.83
N PHE A 90 -3.24 -3.88 -9.94
CA PHE A 90 -1.80 -3.91 -9.74
C PHE A 90 -1.32 -5.27 -9.21
N MET A 91 -2.03 -5.85 -8.23
CA MET A 91 -1.74 -7.19 -7.72
C MET A 91 -1.96 -8.27 -8.78
N PHE A 92 -3.01 -8.14 -9.59
CA PHE A 92 -3.27 -9.03 -10.72
C PHE A 92 -2.16 -8.96 -11.76
N TYR A 93 -1.72 -7.75 -12.14
CA TYR A 93 -0.60 -7.54 -13.03
C TYR A 93 0.70 -8.17 -12.52
N LEU A 94 0.95 -8.06 -11.20
CA LEU A 94 2.08 -8.73 -10.58
C LEU A 94 1.95 -10.25 -10.66
N GLY A 95 0.76 -10.79 -10.41
CA GLY A 95 0.48 -12.23 -10.58
C GLY A 95 0.74 -12.72 -12.00
N LEU A 96 0.37 -11.94 -13.03
CA LEU A 96 0.61 -12.29 -14.44
C LEU A 96 2.10 -12.31 -14.83
N LYS A 97 2.96 -11.59 -14.11
CA LYS A 97 4.41 -11.62 -14.34
C LYS A 97 5.09 -12.87 -13.78
N MET A 98 4.41 -13.65 -12.96
CA MET A 98 4.98 -14.79 -12.26
C MET A 98 4.88 -16.06 -13.11
N ASP A 99 5.92 -16.90 -13.05
CA ASP A 99 5.87 -18.25 -13.64
C ASP A 99 5.35 -19.26 -12.59
N PRO A 100 4.18 -19.88 -12.82
CA PRO A 100 3.63 -20.90 -11.92
C PRO A 100 4.54 -22.12 -11.74
N ASN A 101 5.37 -22.44 -12.74
CA ASN A 101 6.27 -23.59 -12.68
C ASN A 101 7.40 -23.36 -11.68
N GLU A 102 7.90 -22.14 -11.57
CA GLU A 102 8.94 -21.81 -10.60
C GLU A 102 8.43 -21.91 -9.16
N ILE A 103 7.20 -21.42 -8.91
CA ILE A 103 6.53 -21.53 -7.60
C ILE A 103 6.36 -23.02 -7.22
N ARG A 104 5.92 -23.84 -8.18
CA ARG A 104 5.68 -25.28 -7.96
C ARG A 104 6.97 -26.07 -7.72
N GLN A 105 8.11 -25.63 -8.22
CA GLN A 105 9.39 -26.32 -7.96
C GLN A 105 9.98 -25.96 -6.59
N GLY A 106 9.72 -24.73 -6.10
CA GLY A 106 10.28 -24.22 -4.84
C GLY A 106 9.43 -24.43 -3.58
N TRP A 107 8.13 -24.74 -3.72
CA TRP A 107 7.17 -24.63 -2.59
C TRP A 107 7.56 -25.40 -1.33
N GLN A 108 8.07 -26.63 -1.43
CA GLN A 108 8.43 -27.43 -0.24
C GLN A 108 9.57 -26.83 0.58
N ARG A 109 10.52 -26.16 -0.09
CA ARG A 109 11.66 -25.50 0.56
C ARG A 109 11.30 -24.10 1.05
N THR A 110 10.33 -23.47 0.39
CA THR A 110 9.91 -22.10 0.64
C THR A 110 8.86 -22.00 1.74
N LEU A 111 7.97 -22.99 1.84
CA LEU A 111 6.84 -23.01 2.78
C LEU A 111 7.26 -22.89 4.27
N PRO A 112 8.28 -23.61 4.78
CA PRO A 112 8.66 -23.49 6.18
C PRO A 112 9.22 -22.11 6.51
N VAL A 113 10.03 -21.55 5.61
CA VAL A 113 10.62 -20.21 5.75
C VAL A 113 9.52 -19.14 5.77
N ALA A 114 8.54 -19.28 4.88
CA ALA A 114 7.36 -18.42 4.81
C ALA A 114 6.52 -18.46 6.10
N LEU A 115 6.26 -19.66 6.62
CA LEU A 115 5.48 -19.79 7.87
C LEU A 115 6.23 -19.21 9.06
N ILE A 116 7.54 -19.43 9.15
CA ILE A 116 8.37 -18.87 10.23
C ILE A 116 8.44 -17.35 10.12
N SER A 117 8.55 -16.78 8.92
CA SER A 117 8.63 -15.33 8.72
C SER A 117 7.34 -14.60 9.09
N ILE A 118 6.19 -15.27 9.12
CA ILE A 118 4.93 -14.73 9.66
C ILE A 118 4.82 -15.03 11.15
N ALA A 119 5.02 -16.30 11.54
CA ALA A 119 4.79 -16.76 12.90
C ALA A 119 5.67 -16.04 13.93
N VAL A 120 6.93 -15.75 13.58
CA VAL A 120 7.87 -15.04 14.46
C VAL A 120 7.40 -13.61 14.76
N PRO A 121 7.21 -12.71 13.78
CA PRO A 121 6.75 -11.35 14.06
C PRO A 121 5.33 -11.29 14.63
N VAL A 122 4.42 -12.18 14.23
CA VAL A 122 3.09 -12.28 14.87
C VAL A 122 3.23 -12.63 16.35
N SER A 123 4.06 -13.63 16.69
CA SER A 123 4.28 -14.03 18.09
C SER A 123 4.90 -12.90 18.89
N ILE A 124 5.89 -12.21 18.32
CA ILE A 124 6.50 -11.03 18.95
C ILE A 124 5.46 -9.92 19.15
N GLY A 125 4.62 -9.63 18.15
CA GLY A 125 3.54 -8.65 18.26
C GLY A 125 2.50 -9.02 19.33
N CYS A 126 2.15 -10.30 19.44
CA CYS A 126 1.30 -10.82 20.52
C CYS A 126 1.94 -10.65 21.91
N VAL A 127 3.24 -10.89 22.05
CA VAL A 127 3.95 -10.68 23.32
C VAL A 127 4.03 -9.19 23.67
N ILE A 128 4.37 -8.34 22.71
CA ILE A 128 4.44 -6.88 22.89
C ILE A 128 3.05 -6.32 23.26
N SER A 129 1.98 -6.80 22.62
CA SER A 129 0.62 -6.34 22.92
C SER A 129 0.14 -6.70 24.32
N LEU A 130 0.62 -7.78 24.94
CA LEU A 130 0.34 -8.08 26.35
C LEU A 130 0.86 -6.99 27.28
N TRP A 131 2.04 -6.44 26.96
CA TRP A 131 2.63 -5.33 27.70
C TRP A 131 1.93 -3.99 27.39
N LEU A 132 1.58 -3.74 26.12
CA LEU A 132 0.83 -2.53 25.74
C LEU A 132 -0.61 -2.52 26.25
N TYR A 133 -1.21 -3.68 26.54
CA TYR A 133 -2.61 -3.76 26.99
C TYR A 133 -2.85 -2.97 28.28
N SER A 134 -1.84 -2.81 29.16
CA SER A 134 -1.97 -1.98 30.35
C SER A 134 -2.14 -0.48 30.08
N MET A 135 -1.84 -0.01 28.87
CA MET A 135 -2.05 1.38 28.44
C MET A 135 -3.38 1.58 27.69
N VAL A 136 -4.13 0.51 27.44
CA VAL A 136 -5.38 0.55 26.67
C VAL A 136 -6.57 0.79 27.61
N PRO A 137 -7.56 1.62 27.20
CA PRO A 137 -8.78 1.81 27.98
C PRO A 137 -9.50 0.48 28.29
N PRO A 138 -10.18 0.37 29.45
CA PRO A 138 -10.79 -0.89 29.91
C PRO A 138 -11.94 -1.42 29.02
N ASN A 139 -12.34 -0.70 27.99
CA ASN A 139 -13.47 -1.05 27.11
C ASN A 139 -13.06 -1.89 25.88
N VAL A 140 -11.81 -2.38 25.82
CA VAL A 140 -11.28 -3.16 24.70
C VAL A 140 -11.06 -4.61 25.08
N ASN A 141 -11.64 -5.53 24.30
CA ASN A 141 -11.43 -6.97 24.47
C ASN A 141 -9.95 -7.32 24.27
N LYS A 142 -9.34 -7.94 25.29
CA LYS A 142 -7.92 -8.30 25.30
C LYS A 142 -7.52 -9.20 24.13
N ALA A 143 -8.35 -10.18 23.78
CA ALA A 143 -8.07 -11.09 22.67
C ALA A 143 -8.08 -10.35 21.33
N SER A 144 -9.08 -9.49 21.09
CA SER A 144 -9.16 -8.68 19.88
C SER A 144 -7.98 -7.72 19.74
N PHE A 145 -7.54 -7.10 20.85
CA PHE A 145 -6.37 -6.22 20.85
C PHE A 145 -5.07 -6.97 20.50
N ILE A 146 -4.84 -8.11 21.15
CA ILE A 146 -3.64 -8.94 20.91
C ILE A 146 -3.59 -9.42 19.46
N LEU A 147 -4.71 -9.93 18.94
CA LEU A 147 -4.81 -10.40 17.56
C LEU A 147 -4.65 -9.25 16.56
N PHE A 148 -5.21 -8.07 16.85
CA PHE A 148 -5.05 -6.88 16.01
C PHE A 148 -3.59 -6.41 15.94
N VAL A 149 -2.92 -6.28 17.08
CA VAL A 149 -1.51 -5.85 17.11
C VAL A 149 -0.59 -6.92 16.53
N GLY A 150 -0.81 -8.19 16.88
CA GLY A 150 -0.05 -9.32 16.36
C GLY A 150 -0.14 -9.45 14.84
N SER A 151 -1.35 -9.39 14.28
CA SER A 151 -1.55 -9.40 12.82
C SER A 151 -0.99 -8.16 12.14
N GLY A 152 -1.18 -6.97 12.73
CA GLY A 152 -0.67 -5.71 12.18
C GLY A 152 0.86 -5.65 12.08
N ILE A 153 1.58 -6.30 13.00
CA ILE A 153 3.05 -6.42 12.96
C ILE A 153 3.49 -7.56 12.03
N GLY A 154 2.72 -8.65 11.99
CA GLY A 154 3.07 -9.85 11.24
C GLY A 154 2.88 -9.74 9.72
N PHE A 155 1.93 -8.93 9.26
CA PHE A 155 1.61 -8.84 7.84
C PHE A 155 2.40 -7.73 7.13
N SER A 156 3.20 -8.14 6.15
CA SER A 156 3.93 -7.25 5.26
C SER A 156 3.17 -7.00 3.94
N ALA A 157 3.20 -5.77 3.44
CA ALA A 157 2.54 -5.40 2.18
C ALA A 157 3.38 -5.82 0.95
N PHE A 158 3.12 -7.03 0.43
CA PHE A 158 3.68 -7.51 -0.84
C PHE A 158 3.61 -6.51 -2.01
N PRO A 159 2.48 -5.81 -2.27
CA PRO A 159 2.41 -4.83 -3.37
C PRO A 159 3.50 -3.77 -3.30
N VAL A 160 3.84 -3.30 -2.10
CA VAL A 160 4.85 -2.27 -1.92
C VAL A 160 6.25 -2.83 -2.25
N LEU A 161 6.58 -4.02 -1.76
CA LEU A 161 7.86 -4.67 -2.07
C LEU A 161 8.03 -4.90 -3.58
N ALA A 162 7.02 -5.46 -4.23
CA ALA A 162 7.05 -5.72 -5.66
C ALA A 162 7.18 -4.42 -6.47
N ALA A 163 6.48 -3.36 -6.05
CA ALA A 163 6.62 -2.04 -6.66
C ALA A 163 8.04 -1.47 -6.49
N ILE A 164 8.66 -1.65 -5.32
CA ILE A 164 10.05 -1.23 -5.06
C ILE A 164 11.02 -1.98 -5.98
N LEU A 165 10.92 -3.31 -6.05
CA LEU A 165 11.76 -4.15 -6.91
C LEU A 165 11.65 -3.74 -8.39
N GLN A 166 10.43 -3.49 -8.88
CA GLN A 166 10.22 -2.98 -10.23
C GLN A 166 10.86 -1.61 -10.44
N SER A 167 10.75 -0.71 -9.46
CA SER A 167 11.29 0.65 -9.57
C SER A 167 12.82 0.71 -9.51
N LEU A 168 13.48 -0.23 -8.83
CA LEU A 168 14.93 -0.31 -8.74
C LEU A 168 15.59 -0.96 -9.96
N ASN A 169 14.80 -1.55 -10.87
CA ASN A 169 15.27 -2.18 -12.11
C ASN A 169 16.43 -3.19 -11.89
N LEU A 170 16.49 -3.80 -10.70
CA LEU A 170 17.54 -4.74 -10.27
C LEU A 170 17.53 -6.08 -11.03
N ILE A 171 16.61 -6.23 -11.98
CA ILE A 171 16.41 -7.43 -12.81
C ILE A 171 17.54 -7.63 -13.83
N LYS A 172 18.39 -6.62 -14.10
CA LYS A 172 19.37 -6.67 -15.21
C LYS A 172 20.83 -6.98 -14.84
N THR A 173 21.13 -7.38 -13.60
CA THR A 173 22.52 -7.76 -13.22
C THR A 173 22.65 -9.28 -13.07
N PRO A 174 23.82 -9.88 -13.39
CA PRO A 174 24.03 -11.33 -13.30
C PRO A 174 23.97 -11.91 -11.87
N LEU A 175 24.05 -11.06 -10.83
CA LEU A 175 23.78 -11.43 -9.43
C LEU A 175 22.27 -11.35 -9.08
N GLY A 176 21.48 -10.65 -9.90
CA GLY A 176 20.04 -10.49 -9.75
C GLY A 176 19.26 -11.73 -10.16
N GLU A 177 19.55 -12.34 -11.31
CA GLU A 177 18.80 -13.51 -11.83
C GLU A 177 18.75 -14.70 -10.85
N TYR A 178 19.82 -14.95 -10.09
CA TYR A 178 19.88 -16.08 -9.15
C TYR A 178 19.17 -15.82 -7.82
N ASN A 179 18.99 -14.57 -7.40
CA ASN A 179 18.39 -14.21 -6.10
C ASN A 179 16.98 -13.62 -6.23
N ASN A 180 16.62 -12.97 -7.36
CA ASN A 180 15.33 -12.30 -7.52
C ASN A 180 14.16 -13.29 -7.54
N ALA A 181 14.26 -14.33 -8.37
CA ALA A 181 13.20 -15.34 -8.50
C ALA A 181 12.90 -16.02 -7.15
N ARG A 182 13.95 -16.26 -6.35
CA ARG A 182 13.82 -16.93 -5.06
C ARG A 182 13.21 -16.03 -3.98
N PHE A 183 13.61 -14.75 -3.89
CA PHE A 183 13.06 -13.78 -2.93
C PHE A 183 11.59 -13.44 -3.21
N GLU A 184 11.23 -13.26 -4.48
CA GLU A 184 9.84 -13.00 -4.87
C GLU A 184 8.95 -14.20 -4.49
N GLN A 185 9.37 -15.44 -4.78
CA GLN A 185 8.64 -16.65 -4.41
C GLN A 185 8.36 -16.77 -2.90
N TYR A 186 9.31 -16.40 -2.03
CA TYR A 186 9.10 -16.44 -0.57
C TYR A 186 7.95 -15.52 -0.15
N PHE A 187 7.94 -14.28 -0.62
CA PHE A 187 6.98 -13.27 -0.20
C PHE A 187 5.56 -13.54 -0.73
N ILE A 188 5.48 -14.13 -1.93
CA ILE A 188 4.22 -14.45 -2.60
C ILE A 188 3.56 -15.66 -1.95
N LEU A 189 4.33 -16.71 -1.64
CA LEU A 189 3.80 -17.89 -0.93
C LEU A 189 3.34 -17.52 0.48
N VAL A 190 4.06 -16.64 1.19
CA VAL A 190 3.60 -16.03 2.46
C VAL A 190 2.25 -15.35 2.28
N TRP A 191 2.09 -14.54 1.23
CA TRP A 191 0.88 -13.76 1.01
C TRP A 191 -0.34 -14.62 0.67
N PHE A 192 -0.19 -15.62 -0.21
CA PHE A 192 -1.27 -16.59 -0.52
C PHE A 192 -1.67 -17.45 0.69
N LEU A 193 -0.77 -17.67 1.64
CA LEU A 193 -1.08 -18.39 2.90
C LEU A 193 -1.67 -17.46 3.97
N ALA A 194 -1.33 -16.17 3.95
CA ALA A 194 -1.80 -15.18 4.91
C ALA A 194 -3.21 -14.65 4.58
N TYR A 195 -3.59 -14.60 3.30
CA TYR A 195 -4.89 -14.12 2.82
C TYR A 195 -5.60 -15.23 2.03
N PRO A 196 -6.49 -16.02 2.66
CA PRO A 196 -7.36 -16.96 1.95
C PRO A 196 -8.43 -16.27 1.10
#